data_AF-A0A8X8B309-F1
#
_entry.id   AF-A0A8X8B309-F1
#
_cell.length_a   1.000
_cell.length_b   1.000
_cell.length_c   1.000
_cell.angle_alpha   90.00
_cell.angle_beta   90.00
_cell.angle_gamma   90.00
#
_symmetry.space_group_name_H-M   'P 1'
#
loop_
_entity.id
_entity.type
_entity.pdbx_description
1 polymer ?
#
loop_
_entity_poly.entity_id
_entity_poly.type
_entity_poly.pdbx_seq_one_letter_code
_entity_poly.pdbx_strand_id
1 'polypeptide(L)'
;MCRYESSKRGLGGNVRCPCPLPDCSYTGGYKDLQTHARASHSWDVENLTPFVFDSPQIFSMNLARKKTALFQEEKEGDLVVVQAVKGTHGGVCVTVSCITPLTPGLRSLSCSVAKLNAYSTLRLGLMVKKIQSVREPEEPTEDFLFIPDYMLSDDHFKMQICIGNEFKYAHI
;
A
#
# COMPACT_ATOMS: atom_id res chain seq x y z
N MET A 1 -30.75 -1.83 10.72
CA MET A 1 -31.55 -2.92 10.12
C MET A 1 -31.11 -3.09 8.66
N CYS A 2 -29.98 -3.77 8.45
CA CYS A 2 -29.64 -4.35 7.15
C CYS A 2 -29.71 -5.86 7.36
N ARG A 3 -30.70 -6.49 6.70
CA ARG A 3 -31.02 -7.90 6.89
C ARG A 3 -29.94 -8.78 6.25
N TYR A 4 -29.53 -9.77 7.02
CA TYR A 4 -28.80 -10.93 6.58
C TYR A 4 -29.71 -11.78 5.70
N GLU A 5 -29.41 -11.87 4.40
CA GLU A 5 -30.00 -12.88 3.51
C GLU A 5 -28.89 -13.80 3.00
N SER A 6 -28.90 -15.01 3.52
CA SER A 6 -28.07 -16.12 3.07
C SER A 6 -28.66 -16.63 1.74
N SER A 7 -27.97 -16.37 0.63
CA SER A 7 -28.30 -16.97 -0.67
C SER A 7 -27.07 -17.72 -1.19
N LYS A 8 -27.11 -19.06 -1.06
CA LYS A 8 -26.20 -19.95 -1.77
C LYS A 8 -26.52 -19.86 -3.27
N ARG A 9 -25.67 -19.15 -4.03
CA ARG A 9 -25.52 -19.29 -5.48
C ARG A 9 -24.04 -19.30 -5.84
N GLY A 10 -23.63 -20.31 -6.60
CA GLY A 10 -22.24 -20.72 -6.76
C GLY A 10 -21.39 -19.89 -7.73
N LEU A 11 -20.12 -20.31 -7.77
CA LEU A 11 -19.11 -20.10 -8.83
C LEU A 11 -18.78 -18.65 -9.21
N GLY A 12 -17.65 -18.18 -8.65
CA GLY A 12 -16.62 -17.46 -9.39
C GLY A 12 -17.05 -16.24 -10.20
N GLY A 13 -17.56 -15.20 -9.53
CA GLY A 13 -17.51 -13.87 -10.12
C GLY A 13 -16.03 -13.47 -10.25
N ASN A 14 -15.51 -13.40 -11.48
CA ASN A 14 -14.18 -12.87 -11.75
C ASN A 14 -14.11 -11.41 -11.28
N VAL A 15 -13.71 -11.19 -10.03
CA VAL A 15 -13.48 -9.86 -9.47
C VAL A 15 -12.43 -9.19 -10.35
N ARG A 16 -12.83 -8.10 -11.00
CA ARG A 16 -11.94 -7.28 -11.81
C ARG A 16 -11.30 -6.22 -10.91
N CYS A 17 -9.98 -6.19 -10.91
CA CYS A 17 -9.18 -5.23 -10.15
C CYS A 17 -8.58 -4.22 -11.13
N PRO A 18 -8.82 -2.90 -10.94
CA PRO A 18 -8.13 -1.88 -11.72
C PRO A 18 -6.65 -1.82 -11.34
N CYS A 19 -5.81 -1.33 -12.24
CA CYS A 19 -4.42 -1.02 -11.94
C CYS A 19 -4.36 0.08 -10.87
N PRO A 20 -3.51 -0.06 -9.84
CA PRO A 20 -3.39 0.96 -8.80
C PRO A 20 -2.64 2.22 -9.21
N LEU A 21 -2.01 2.25 -10.38
CA LEU A 21 -1.32 3.43 -10.87
C LEU A 21 -2.31 4.39 -11.53
N PRO A 22 -2.26 5.70 -11.20
CA PRO A 22 -3.26 6.68 -11.64
C PRO A 22 -3.33 6.83 -13.15
N ASP A 23 -2.20 6.70 -13.85
CA ASP A 23 -2.12 6.86 -15.31
C ASP A 23 -2.27 5.53 -16.08
N CYS A 24 -2.84 4.50 -15.45
CA CYS A 24 -3.04 3.19 -16.08
C CYS A 24 -4.52 2.76 -16.04
N SER A 25 -5.13 2.63 -17.21
CA SER A 25 -6.54 2.21 -17.35
C SER A 25 -6.74 0.68 -17.38
N TYR A 26 -5.69 -0.11 -17.10
CA TYR A 26 -5.78 -1.56 -17.13
C TYR A 26 -6.74 -2.06 -16.04
N THR A 27 -7.54 -3.08 -16.37
CA THR A 27 -8.44 -3.75 -15.44
C THR A 27 -8.51 -5.23 -15.80
N GLY A 28 -8.26 -6.12 -14.84
CA GLY A 28 -8.17 -7.56 -15.10
C GLY A 28 -8.42 -8.39 -13.85
N GLY A 29 -8.28 -9.72 -13.96
CA GLY A 29 -8.30 -10.60 -12.78
C GLY A 29 -7.09 -10.33 -11.87
N TYR A 30 -7.14 -10.80 -10.62
CA TYR A 30 -6.06 -10.57 -9.65
C TYR A 30 -4.68 -11.03 -10.16
N LYS A 31 -4.58 -12.25 -10.69
CA LYS A 31 -3.32 -12.78 -11.24
C LYS A 31 -2.86 -12.04 -12.50
N ASP A 32 -3.79 -11.61 -13.35
CA ASP A 32 -3.48 -10.84 -14.54
C ASP A 32 -2.99 -9.44 -14.17
N LEU A 33 -3.54 -8.84 -13.12
CA LEU A 33 -3.10 -7.55 -12.58
C LEU A 33 -1.66 -7.63 -12.06
N GLN A 34 -1.31 -8.67 -11.31
CA GLN A 34 0.06 -8.90 -10.85
C GLN A 34 1.03 -8.99 -12.03
N THR A 35 0.67 -9.76 -13.06
CA THR A 35 1.47 -9.93 -14.27
C THR A 35 1.60 -8.62 -15.05
N HIS A 36 0.49 -7.90 -15.23
CA HIS A 36 0.43 -6.61 -15.90
C HIS A 36 1.34 -5.58 -15.21
N ALA A 37 1.25 -5.46 -13.88
CA ALA A 37 2.06 -4.53 -13.11
C ALA A 37 3.57 -4.77 -13.36
N ARG A 38 3.98 -6.04 -13.31
CA ARG A 38 5.37 -6.43 -13.58
C ARG A 38 5.79 -6.13 -15.01
N ALA A 39 4.97 -6.49 -16.00
CA ALA A 39 5.34 -6.34 -17.40
C ALA A 39 5.35 -4.87 -17.87
N SER A 40 4.43 -4.06 -17.35
CA SER A 40 4.16 -2.72 -17.89
C SER A 40 4.78 -1.59 -17.06
N HIS A 41 5.11 -1.85 -15.78
CA HIS A 41 5.54 -0.80 -14.86
C HIS A 41 6.88 -1.08 -14.16
N SER A 42 7.49 -2.26 -14.32
CA SER A 42 8.77 -2.60 -13.64
C SER A 42 9.99 -1.84 -14.16
N TRP A 43 9.92 -1.25 -15.36
CA TRP A 43 11.06 -0.52 -15.94
C TRP A 43 11.29 0.82 -15.25
N ASP A 44 10.25 1.39 -14.67
CA ASP A 44 10.31 2.65 -13.96
C ASP A 44 10.14 2.39 -12.46
N VAL A 45 11.25 2.49 -11.72
CA VAL A 45 11.26 2.35 -10.26
C VAL A 45 10.39 3.41 -9.58
N GLU A 46 10.07 4.52 -10.27
CA GLU A 46 9.09 5.46 -9.78
C GLU A 46 7.67 4.87 -9.82
N ASN A 47 7.36 4.01 -10.78
CA ASN A 47 6.03 3.40 -10.90
C ASN A 47 5.90 2.11 -10.10
N LEU A 48 6.94 1.27 -10.04
CA LEU A 48 6.88 0.00 -9.34
C LEU A 48 8.22 -0.39 -8.72
N THR A 49 8.23 -0.61 -7.40
CA THR A 49 9.41 -1.10 -6.68
C THR A 49 9.26 -2.58 -6.33
N PRO A 50 10.14 -3.48 -6.82
CA PRO A 50 10.12 -4.87 -6.39
C PRO A 50 10.55 -4.99 -4.92
N PHE A 51 9.98 -5.96 -4.20
CA PHE A 51 10.42 -6.29 -2.84
C PHE A 51 10.45 -7.79 -2.57
N VAL A 52 11.26 -8.14 -1.58
CA VAL A 52 11.27 -9.45 -0.95
C VAL A 52 10.89 -9.25 0.52
N PHE A 53 10.14 -10.18 1.08
CA PHE A 53 9.76 -10.11 2.49
C PHE A 53 10.97 -9.93 3.41
N ASP A 54 10.75 -9.23 4.51
CA ASP A 54 11.71 -9.01 5.60
C ASP A 54 12.99 -8.26 5.19
N SER A 55 12.97 -7.64 4.00
CA SER A 55 14.03 -6.77 3.50
C SER A 55 13.57 -5.32 3.55
N PRO A 56 14.22 -4.46 4.36
CA PRO A 56 13.88 -3.04 4.42
C PRO A 56 14.18 -2.34 3.09
N GLN A 57 13.18 -1.65 2.55
CA GLN A 57 13.30 -0.84 1.35
C GLN A 57 13.23 0.64 1.69
N ILE A 58 14.12 1.41 1.09
CA ILE A 58 14.13 2.87 1.17
C ILE A 58 13.48 3.43 -0.09
N PHE A 59 12.58 4.38 0.08
CA PHE A 59 11.92 5.06 -1.02
C PHE A 59 11.64 6.51 -0.65
N SER A 60 11.33 7.32 -1.66
CA SER A 60 10.92 8.70 -1.45
C SER A 60 9.47 8.91 -1.90
N MET A 61 8.79 9.82 -1.23
CA MET A 61 7.46 10.30 -1.60
C MET A 61 7.54 11.79 -1.90
N ASN A 62 6.63 12.28 -2.75
CA ASN A 62 6.53 13.69 -3.08
C ASN A 62 5.05 14.12 -3.05
N LEU A 63 4.64 14.97 -2.12
CA LEU A 63 3.23 15.35 -1.97
C LEU A 63 2.68 16.17 -3.15
N ALA A 64 3.56 16.84 -3.91
CA ALA A 64 3.16 17.64 -5.07
C ALA A 64 3.01 16.81 -6.35
N ARG A 65 3.75 15.70 -6.48
CA ARG A 65 3.85 14.93 -7.74
C ARG A 65 3.52 13.44 -7.60
N LYS A 66 3.87 12.82 -6.48
CA LYS A 66 3.87 11.37 -6.30
C LYS A 66 3.47 11.00 -4.87
N LYS A 67 2.15 11.02 -4.64
CA LYS A 67 1.51 10.71 -3.35
C LYS A 67 1.34 9.20 -3.11
N THR A 68 1.58 8.39 -4.13
CA THR A 68 1.41 6.93 -4.09
C THR A 68 2.70 6.25 -4.52
N ALA A 69 3.12 5.25 -3.76
CA ALA A 69 4.21 4.34 -4.10
C ALA A 69 3.67 2.91 -4.16
N LEU A 70 4.03 2.18 -5.22
CA LEU A 70 3.59 0.82 -5.45
C LEU A 70 4.76 -0.15 -5.33
N PHE A 71 4.54 -1.22 -4.59
CA PHE A 71 5.49 -2.29 -4.34
C PHE A 71 4.92 -3.62 -4.83
N GLN A 72 5.76 -4.46 -5.43
CA GLN A 72 5.37 -5.81 -5.84
C GLN A 72 6.33 -6.86 -5.29
N GLU A 73 5.79 -7.89 -4.66
CA GLU A 73 6.57 -9.02 -4.16
C GLU A 73 7.09 -9.87 -5.34
N GLU A 74 8.37 -10.23 -5.29
CA GLU A 74 9.03 -10.85 -6.45
C GLU A 74 8.49 -12.25 -6.81
N LYS A 75 8.08 -13.06 -5.82
CA LYS A 75 7.70 -14.47 -6.04
C LYS A 75 6.21 -14.63 -6.38
N GLU A 76 5.35 -14.21 -5.47
CA GLU A 76 3.89 -14.39 -5.49
C GLU A 76 3.16 -13.19 -6.09
N GLY A 77 3.85 -12.06 -6.23
CA GLY A 77 3.34 -10.87 -6.91
C GLY A 77 2.43 -9.98 -6.06
N ASP A 78 2.40 -10.17 -4.74
CA ASP A 78 1.56 -9.36 -3.83
C ASP A 78 1.82 -7.87 -4.05
N LEU A 79 0.76 -7.09 -4.25
CA LEU A 79 0.83 -5.66 -4.55
C LEU A 79 0.55 -4.86 -3.28
N VAL A 80 1.53 -4.09 -2.82
CA VAL A 80 1.43 -3.23 -1.64
C VAL A 80 1.52 -1.77 -2.07
N VAL A 81 0.60 -0.95 -1.57
CA VAL A 81 0.46 0.45 -1.90
C VAL A 81 0.71 1.27 -0.64
N VAL A 82 1.58 2.27 -0.76
CA VAL A 82 1.80 3.29 0.27
C VAL A 82 1.25 4.61 -0.25
N GLN A 83 0.31 5.22 0.46
CA GLN A 83 -0.24 6.52 0.12
C GLN A 83 0.10 7.55 1.18
N ALA A 84 0.33 8.79 0.75
CA ALA A 84 0.57 9.93 1.63
C ALA A 84 -0.38 11.09 1.30
N VAL A 85 -0.95 11.69 2.33
CA VAL A 85 -1.88 12.82 2.23
C VAL A 85 -1.55 13.84 3.32
N LYS A 86 -1.74 15.14 3.02
CA LYS A 86 -1.64 16.19 4.04
C LYS A 86 -2.82 16.08 5.00
N GLY A 87 -2.57 16.08 6.30
CA GLY A 87 -3.64 16.07 7.31
C GLY A 87 -4.30 17.44 7.44
N THR A 88 -5.58 17.48 7.81
CA THR A 88 -6.32 18.75 8.00
C THR A 88 -5.74 19.61 9.13
N HIS A 89 -5.05 18.99 10.09
CA HIS A 89 -4.45 19.66 11.25
C HIS A 89 -2.94 19.88 11.10
N GLY A 90 -2.43 19.82 9.87
CA GLY A 90 -0.98 19.81 9.59
C GLY A 90 -0.40 18.40 9.55
N GLY A 91 0.86 18.29 9.16
CA GLY A 91 1.56 17.03 9.00
C GLY A 91 1.09 16.20 7.78
N VAL A 92 1.59 14.98 7.73
CA VAL A 92 1.30 14.01 6.65
C VAL A 92 0.88 12.69 7.26
N CYS A 93 -0.25 12.16 6.78
CA CYS A 93 -0.71 10.82 7.10
C CYS A 93 -0.21 9.85 6.03
N VAL A 94 0.40 8.74 6.44
CA VAL A 94 0.86 7.67 5.55
C VAL A 94 0.11 6.38 5.86
N THR A 95 -0.50 5.78 4.84
CA THR A 95 -1.21 4.49 4.94
C THR A 95 -0.49 3.42 4.13
N VAL A 96 -0.66 2.16 4.54
CA VAL A 96 -0.16 1.00 3.80
C VAL A 96 -1.30 0.01 3.58
N SER A 97 -1.53 -0.37 2.33
CA SER A 97 -2.59 -1.29 1.94
C SER A 97 -2.08 -2.35 0.96
N CYS A 98 -2.72 -3.50 0.91
CA CYS A 98 -2.45 -4.58 -0.03
C CYS A 98 -3.65 -4.75 -0.96
N ILE A 99 -3.40 -4.79 -2.27
CA ILE A 99 -4.44 -5.03 -3.27
C ILE A 99 -4.72 -6.51 -3.30
N THR A 100 -5.95 -6.89 -3.01
CA THR A 100 -6.32 -8.29 -2.90
C THR A 100 -7.81 -8.46 -3.17
N PRO A 101 -8.24 -9.55 -3.85
CA PRO A 101 -9.66 -9.88 -3.88
C PRO A 101 -10.12 -10.23 -2.46
N LEU A 102 -11.37 -9.87 -2.11
CA LEU A 102 -11.96 -10.14 -0.79
C LEU A 102 -12.29 -11.64 -0.56
N THR A 103 -11.60 -12.54 -1.24
CA THR A 103 -11.76 -13.98 -1.07
C THR A 103 -11.07 -14.46 0.21
N PRO A 104 -11.76 -15.25 1.06
CA PRO A 104 -11.15 -15.86 2.23
C PRO A 104 -9.92 -16.70 1.87
N GLY A 105 -8.88 -16.66 2.71
CA GLY A 105 -7.70 -17.51 2.58
C GLY A 105 -6.44 -16.86 1.98
N LEU A 106 -6.51 -15.59 1.56
CA LEU A 106 -5.30 -14.85 1.18
C LEU A 106 -4.50 -14.45 2.41
N ARG A 107 -3.17 -14.59 2.31
CA ARG A 107 -2.24 -14.32 3.42
C ARG A 107 -2.45 -12.91 3.98
N SER A 108 -2.25 -12.77 5.28
CA SER A 108 -2.20 -11.47 5.93
C SER A 108 -0.76 -10.99 5.93
N LEU A 109 -0.57 -9.68 5.73
CA LEU A 109 0.73 -9.04 5.75
C LEU A 109 0.77 -8.04 6.90
N SER A 110 1.95 -7.82 7.45
CA SER A 110 2.25 -6.71 8.34
C SER A 110 3.41 -5.92 7.77
N CYS A 111 3.55 -4.67 8.18
CA CYS A 111 4.68 -3.86 7.78
C CYS A 111 5.18 -2.96 8.89
N SER A 112 6.47 -2.63 8.79
CA SER A 112 7.08 -1.53 9.51
C SER A 112 7.30 -0.39 8.53
N VAL A 113 6.58 0.73 8.72
CA VAL A 113 6.75 1.93 7.92
C VAL A 113 7.39 3.02 8.77
N ALA A 114 8.38 3.72 8.23
CA ALA A 114 9.12 4.71 8.99
C ALA A 114 9.49 5.93 8.14
N LYS A 115 9.40 7.10 8.78
CA LYS A 115 9.95 8.35 8.28
C LYS A 115 11.39 8.49 8.76
N LEU A 116 12.32 8.69 7.83
CA LEU A 116 13.74 8.86 8.14
C LEU A 116 14.12 10.35 8.17
N ASN A 117 14.88 10.73 9.19
CA ASN A 117 15.51 12.04 9.34
C ASN A 117 17.01 11.87 9.55
N ALA A 118 17.77 12.98 9.52
CA ALA A 118 19.22 12.94 9.73
C ALA A 118 19.60 12.30 11.08
N TYR A 119 18.82 12.57 12.14
CA TYR A 119 19.13 12.14 13.51
C TYR A 119 17.95 11.48 14.23
N SER A 120 16.81 11.32 13.57
CA SER A 120 15.61 10.74 14.19
C SER A 120 14.87 9.84 13.21
N THR A 121 14.07 8.94 13.74
CA THR A 121 13.18 8.07 12.96
C THR A 121 11.85 7.99 13.67
N LEU A 122 10.78 8.16 12.91
CA LEU A 122 9.42 7.91 13.39
C LEU A 122 8.91 6.64 12.70
N ARG A 123 8.49 5.64 13.46
CA ARG A 123 8.16 4.30 12.95
C ARG A 123 6.80 3.86 13.47
N LEU A 124 6.08 3.14 12.63
CA LEU A 124 4.84 2.45 12.97
C LEU A 124 4.91 1.01 12.47
N GLY A 125 4.58 0.07 13.35
CA GLY A 125 4.22 -1.30 12.98
C GLY A 125 2.70 -1.42 12.83
N LEU A 126 2.22 -2.07 11.77
CA LEU A 126 0.79 -2.28 11.55
C LEU A 126 0.50 -3.55 10.74
N MET A 127 -0.74 -4.01 10.82
CA MET A 127 -1.30 -4.95 9.85
C MET A 127 -1.64 -4.21 8.56
N VAL A 128 -1.30 -4.80 7.41
CA VAL A 128 -1.56 -4.18 6.12
C VAL A 128 -3.03 -4.36 5.76
N LYS A 129 -3.74 -3.24 5.56
CA LYS A 129 -5.16 -3.23 5.20
C LYS A 129 -5.38 -3.84 3.82
N LYS A 130 -6.40 -4.70 3.68
CA LYS A 130 -6.75 -5.33 2.41
C LYS A 130 -7.76 -4.48 1.64
N ILE A 131 -7.46 -4.12 0.40
CA ILE A 131 -8.32 -3.30 -0.46
C ILE A 131 -8.47 -3.94 -1.85
N GLN A 132 -9.59 -3.68 -2.54
CA GLN A 132 -9.80 -4.16 -3.91
C GLN A 132 -9.35 -3.18 -4.99
N SER A 133 -9.32 -1.89 -4.65
CA SER A 133 -8.92 -0.79 -5.54
C SER A 133 -8.34 0.34 -4.70
N VAL A 134 -7.39 1.06 -5.31
CA VAL A 134 -6.82 2.28 -4.72
C VAL A 134 -7.77 3.43 -5.00
N ARG A 135 -8.02 4.24 -3.97
CA ARG A 135 -8.77 5.50 -4.08
C ARG A 135 -7.79 6.66 -4.06
N GLU A 136 -8.28 7.84 -4.45
CA GLU A 136 -7.52 9.07 -4.21
C GLU A 136 -7.16 9.19 -2.72
N PRO A 137 -5.94 9.65 -2.38
CA PRO A 137 -5.53 9.78 -0.99
C PRO A 137 -6.44 10.77 -0.24
N GLU A 138 -7.20 10.24 0.71
CA GLU A 138 -8.02 10.98 1.68
C GLU A 138 -7.43 10.79 3.08
N GLU A 139 -7.73 11.72 4.00
CA GLU A 139 -7.24 11.62 5.38
C GLU A 139 -7.79 10.34 6.05
N PRO A 140 -6.89 9.43 6.50
CA PRO A 140 -7.31 8.18 7.12
C PRO A 140 -7.82 8.41 8.55
N THR A 141 -8.79 7.60 8.96
CA THR A 141 -9.32 7.59 10.33
C THR A 141 -8.59 6.62 11.26
N GLU A 142 -7.90 5.63 10.70
CA GLU A 142 -7.27 4.50 11.42
C GLU A 142 -6.03 4.01 10.67
N ASP A 143 -5.15 3.30 11.38
CA ASP A 143 -3.99 2.55 10.83
C ASP A 143 -3.09 3.37 9.89
N PHE A 144 -2.65 4.54 10.35
CA PHE A 144 -1.75 5.42 9.62
C PHE A 144 -0.59 5.90 10.47
N LEU A 145 0.55 6.13 9.82
CA LEU A 145 1.67 6.85 10.42
C LEU A 145 1.45 8.36 10.23
N PHE A 146 1.29 9.09 11.34
CA PHE A 146 1.25 10.55 11.31
C PHE A 146 2.67 11.12 11.42
N ILE A 147 3.10 11.85 10.40
CA ILE A 147 4.39 12.55 10.37
C ILE A 147 4.15 14.03 10.68
N PRO A 148 4.61 14.54 11.82
CA PRO A 148 4.47 15.96 12.16
C PRO A 148 5.24 16.88 11.21
N ASP A 149 4.76 18.10 11.02
CA ASP A 149 5.38 19.09 10.12
C ASP A 149 6.84 19.40 10.44
N TYR A 150 7.22 19.43 11.72
CA TYR A 150 8.62 19.68 12.10
C TYR A 150 9.57 18.57 11.62
N MET A 151 9.05 17.40 11.26
CA MET A 151 9.84 16.32 10.66
C MET A 151 9.89 16.41 9.14
N LEU A 152 9.17 17.33 8.50
CA LEU A 152 9.12 17.54 7.06
C LEU A 152 9.93 18.79 6.71
N SER A 153 10.90 18.67 5.81
CA SER A 153 11.66 19.83 5.29
C SER A 153 10.98 20.49 4.11
N ASP A 154 10.27 19.68 3.32
CA ASP A 154 9.65 20.06 2.05
C ASP A 154 8.63 18.96 1.66
N ASP A 155 8.02 19.08 0.48
CA ASP A 155 7.04 18.09 -0.01
C ASP A 155 7.68 16.73 -0.36
N HIS A 156 9.01 16.62 -0.45
CA HIS A 156 9.77 15.41 -0.73
C HIS A 156 10.41 14.85 0.54
N PHE A 157 10.05 13.61 0.90
CA PHE A 157 10.56 12.99 2.12
C PHE A 157 10.92 11.52 1.90
N LYS A 158 11.93 11.09 2.66
CA LYS A 158 12.49 9.75 2.62
C LYS A 158 11.81 8.86 3.65
N MET A 159 11.42 7.67 3.19
CA MET A 159 10.73 6.66 3.95
C MET A 159 11.51 5.34 3.91
N GLN A 160 11.22 4.48 4.88
CA GLN A 160 11.59 3.09 4.86
C GLN A 160 10.35 2.23 5.09
N ILE A 161 10.23 1.14 4.35
CA ILE A 161 9.21 0.12 4.59
C ILE A 161 9.87 -1.26 4.67
N CYS A 162 9.44 -2.08 5.61
CA CYS A 162 9.75 -3.51 5.64
C CYS A 162 8.43 -4.27 5.71
N ILE A 163 8.22 -5.22 4.80
CA ILE A 163 6.97 -5.98 4.68
C ILE A 163 7.25 -7.41 5.11
N GLY A 164 6.41 -7.95 5.98
CA GLY A 164 6.52 -9.30 6.51
C GLY A 164 5.23 -10.09 6.35
N ASN A 165 5.34 -11.41 6.46
CA ASN A 165 4.17 -12.27 6.53
C ASN A 165 3.52 -12.20 7.92
N GLU A 166 2.19 -12.36 7.94
CA GLU A 166 1.38 -12.44 9.15
C GLU A 166 1.61 -11.25 10.08
N PHE A 167 1.91 -11.49 11.35
CA PHE A 167 1.95 -10.49 12.42
C PHE A 167 3.36 -9.99 12.75
N LYS A 168 4.37 -10.35 11.95
CA LYS A 168 5.79 -10.10 12.25
C LYS A 168 6.12 -8.64 12.60
N TYR A 169 5.41 -7.71 12.00
CA TYR A 169 5.61 -6.27 12.18
C TYR A 169 4.40 -5.56 12.80
N ALA A 170 3.42 -6.29 13.35
CA ALA A 170 2.21 -5.70 13.92
C ALA A 170 2.48 -4.91 15.20
N HIS A 171 3.53 -5.26 15.95
CA HIS A 171 3.91 -4.62 17.21
C HIS A 171 5.42 -4.37 17.21
N ILE A 172 5.82 -3.13 16.91
CA ILE A 172 7.23 -2.68 16.87
C ILE A 172 7.33 -1.36 17.63
#